data_AF-A0A6N0LY53-F1
#
_entry.id   AF-A0A6N0LY53-F1
#
_cell.length_a   1.000
_cell.length_b   1.000
_cell.length_c   1.000
_cell.angle_alpha   90.00
_cell.angle_beta   90.00
_cell.angle_gamma   90.00
#
_symmetry.space_group_name_H-M   'P 1'
#
loop_
_entity.id
_entity.type
_entity.pdbx_description
1 polymer ?
#
loop_
_entity_poly.entity_id
_entity_poly.type
_entity_poly.pdbx_seq_one_letter_code
_entity_poly.pdbx_strand_id
1 'polypeptide(L)' 'MSYSIADDEHETVMVRIGEIVQYIDNYGMQSEGEILSVDSDLNMLYVADGGLIATLSWIHADQLIGD' A
#
# COMPACT_ATOMS: atom_id res chain seq x y z
N MET A 1 -3.80 13.35 -5.83
CA MET A 1 -5.21 12.89 -5.87
C MET A 1 -5.35 11.85 -4.76
N SER A 2 -6.48 11.82 -4.04
CA SER A 2 -6.71 10.87 -2.93
C SER A 2 -7.59 9.73 -3.40
N TYR A 3 -7.31 8.51 -2.93
CA TYR A 3 -8.05 7.30 -3.27
C TYR A 3 -8.66 6.67 -2.01
N SER A 4 -9.87 6.15 -2.15
CA SER A 4 -10.58 5.41 -1.09
C SER A 4 -10.63 3.96 -1.50
N ILE A 5 -10.13 3.08 -0.64
CA ILE A 5 -10.14 1.65 -0.88
C ILE A 5 -11.02 1.00 0.18
N ALA A 6 -11.97 0.18 -0.26
CA ALA A 6 -12.95 -0.46 0.62
C ALA A 6 -12.47 -1.88 0.94
N ASP A 7 -12.22 -2.16 2.22
CA ASP A 7 -12.09 -3.51 2.75
C ASP A 7 -13.46 -4.01 3.27
N ASP A 8 -13.81 -5.24 2.93
CA ASP A 8 -15.20 -5.76 2.94
C ASP A 8 -15.78 -5.92 4.36
N GLU A 9 -14.98 -5.75 5.43
CA GLU A 9 -15.45 -5.79 6.82
C GLU A 9 -14.78 -4.76 7.77
N HIS A 10 -14.86 -3.46 7.44
CA HIS A 10 -14.56 -2.33 8.34
C HIS A 10 -13.13 -1.75 8.31
N GLU A 11 -12.71 -1.16 7.19
CA GLU A 11 -12.03 0.15 7.22
C GLU A 11 -11.90 0.72 5.81
N THR A 12 -12.32 1.97 5.62
CA THR A 12 -11.98 2.69 4.38
C THR A 12 -10.61 3.29 4.58
N VAL A 13 -9.58 2.67 4.01
CA VAL A 13 -8.22 3.22 4.08
C VAL A 13 -8.11 4.32 3.04
N MET A 14 -7.82 5.54 3.51
CA MET A 14 -7.56 6.68 2.64
C MET A 14 -6.07 6.78 2.37
N VAL A 15 -5.69 6.63 1.11
CA VAL A 15 -4.30 6.65 0.66
C VAL A 15 -4.08 7.64 -0.47
N ARG A 16 -2.85 8.11 -0.62
CA ARG A 16 -2.46 9.05 -1.69
C ARG A 16 -1.25 8.54 -2.45
N ILE A 17 -1.25 8.76 -3.76
CA ILE A 17 -0.03 8.59 -4.57
C ILE A 17 1.02 9.60 -4.08
N GLY A 18 2.24 9.10 -3.84
CA GLY A 18 3.37 9.81 -3.24
C GLY A 18 3.42 9.73 -1.70
N GLU A 19 2.47 9.05 -1.08
CA GLU A 19 2.48 8.80 0.36
C GLU A 19 3.41 7.63 0.69
N ILE A 20 4.17 7.76 1.78
CA ILE A 20 4.94 6.66 2.32
C ILE A 20 4.08 5.94 3.35
N VAL A 21 3.91 4.63 3.14
CA VAL A 21 3.08 3.77 3.96
C VAL A 21 3.89 2.59 4.49
N GLN A 22 3.48 2.09 5.65
CA GLN A 22 4.00 0.85 6.22
C GLN A 22 3.07 -0.30 5.86
N TYR A 23 3.64 -1.43 5.48
CA TYR A 23 2.89 -2.60 5.07
C TYR A 23 3.62 -3.89 5.42
N ILE A 24 2.88 -5.00 5.43
CA ILE A 24 3.43 -6.34 5.59
C ILE A 24 3.78 -6.89 4.20
N ASP A 25 5.06 -7.14 3.96
CA ASP A 25 5.54 -7.69 2.68
C ASP A 25 5.17 -9.17 2.49
N ASN A 26 5.51 -9.72 1.32
CA ASN A 26 5.28 -11.13 0.99
C ASN A 26 6.06 -12.13 1.87
N TYR A 27 7.01 -11.65 2.67
CA TYR A 27 7.76 -12.44 3.64
C TYR A 27 7.18 -12.33 5.06
N GLY A 28 6.08 -11.58 5.24
CA GLY A 28 5.48 -11.32 6.54
C GLY A 28 6.27 -10.30 7.37
N MET A 29 7.17 -9.54 6.74
CA MET A 29 7.97 -8.51 7.39
C MET A 29 7.38 -7.13 7.17
N GLN A 30 7.41 -6.31 8.22
CA GLN A 30 7.04 -4.91 8.13
C GLN A 30 8.06 -4.15 7.29
N SER A 31 7.56 -3.53 6.23
CA SER A 31 8.31 -2.73 5.27
C SER A 31 7.67 -1.37 5.10
N GLU A 32 8.43 -0.44 4.52
CA GLU A 32 8.00 0.93 4.24
C GLU A 32 8.25 1.21 2.77
N GLY A 33 7.28 1.88 2.12
CA GLY A 33 7.42 2.24 0.72
C GLY A 33 6.47 3.32 0.26
N GLU A 34 6.80 3.94 -0.87
CA GLU A 34 6.03 5.01 -1.48
C GLU A 34 4.98 4.46 -2.43
N ILE A 35 3.73 4.90 -2.29
CA ILE A 35 2.64 4.55 -3.20
C ILE A 35 2.84 5.27 -4.52
N LEU A 36 3.07 4.52 -5.59
CA LEU A 36 3.18 5.04 -6.95
C LEU A 36 1.86 4.98 -7.73
N SER A 37 1.02 4.00 -7.44
CA SER A 37 -0.30 3.84 -8.08
C SER A 37 -1.28 3.12 -7.18
N VAL A 38 -2.56 3.35 -7.41
CA VAL A 38 -3.66 2.71 -6.69
C VAL A 38 -4.62 2.09 -7.71
N ASP A 39 -4.97 0.83 -7.49
CA ASP A 39 -6.07 0.14 -8.19
C ASP A 39 -7.19 -0.09 -7.18
N SER A 40 -8.21 0.77 -7.22
CA SER A 40 -9.35 0.71 -6.31
C SER A 40 -10.33 -0.41 -6.64
N ASP A 41 -10.34 -0.90 -7.88
CA ASP A 41 -11.24 -1.97 -8.31
C ASP A 41 -10.77 -3.32 -7.76
N LEU A 42 -9.44 -3.49 -7.66
CA LEU A 42 -8.80 -4.70 -7.13
C LEU A 42 -8.35 -4.56 -5.67
N ASN A 43 -8.47 -3.38 -5.06
CA ASN A 43 -8.00 -3.11 -3.70
C ASN A 43 -6.48 -3.38 -3.58
N MET A 44 -5.71 -2.83 -4.53
CA MET A 44 -4.26 -3.04 -4.65
C MET A 44 -3.50 -1.73 -4.77
N LEU A 45 -2.28 -1.73 -4.25
CA LEU A 45 -1.36 -0.59 -4.21
C LEU A 45 -0.04 -0.98 -4.86
N TYR A 46 0.45 -0.12 -5.74
CA TYR A 46 1.77 -0.27 -6.32
C TYR A 46 2.76 0.56 -5.52
N VAL A 47 3.67 -0.12 -4.83
CA VAL A 47 4.56 0.49 -3.85
C VAL A 47 6.02 0.29 -4.24
N ALA A 48 6.83 1.32 -4.02
CA ALA A 48 8.28 1.30 -4.17
C ALA A 48 8.97 1.28 -2.80
N ASP A 49 9.77 0.24 -2.53
CA ASP A 49 10.59 0.17 -1.32
C ASP A 49 11.80 1.12 -1.42
N GLY A 50 12.18 1.73 -0.29
CA GLY A 50 13.24 2.75 -0.19
C GLY A 50 14.69 2.23 -0.15
N GLY A 51 14.93 0.96 -0.45
CA GLY A 51 16.24 0.33 -0.46
C GLY A 51 17.20 0.91 -1.52
N LEU A 52 18.47 0.49 -1.46
CA LEU A 52 19.50 0.90 -2.44
C LEU A 52 19.09 0.61 -3.89
N ILE A 53 18.30 -0.45 -4.07
CA ILE A 53 17.57 -0.77 -5.29
C ILE A 53 16.10 -0.79 -4.89
N ALA A 54 15.32 0.14 -5.42
CA ALA A 54 13.90 0.18 -5.12
C ALA A 54 13.21 -1.06 -5.71
N THR A 55 12.63 -1.88 -4.84
CA THR A 55 11.78 -2.98 -5.27
C THR A 55 10.38 -2.47 -5.49
N LEU A 56 9.82 -2.77 -6.66
CA LEU A 56 8.45 -2.39 -7.01
C LEU A 56 7.54 -3.60 -6.89
N SER A 57 6.51 -3.48 -6.06
CA SER A 57 5.57 -4.59 -5.83
C SER A 57 4.14 -4.09 -5.74
N TRP A 58 3.22 -4.93 -6.18
CA TRP A 58 1.81 -4.77 -5.86
C TRP A 58 1.52 -5.44 -4.52
N ILE A 59 0.83 -4.73 -3.64
CA ILE A 59 0.36 -5.21 -2.35
C ILE A 59 -1.16 -5.00 -2.26
N HIS A 60 -1.86 -5.83 -1.51
CA HIS A 60 -3.26 -5.55 -1.17
C HIS A 60 -3.33 -4.46 -0.09
N ALA A 61 -4.42 -3.68 -0.06
CA ALA A 61 -4.55 -2.64 0.96
C ALA A 61 -4.78 -3.20 2.38
N ASP A 62 -5.17 -4.48 2.53
CA ASP A 62 -5.25 -5.19 3.81
C ASP A 62 -3.88 -5.42 4.45
N GLN A 63 -2.81 -5.37 3.64
CA GLN A 63 -1.43 -5.49 4.11
C GLN A 63 -0.91 -4.17 4.68
N LEU A 64 -1.65 -3.06 4.53
CA LEU A 64 -1.28 -1.79 5.13
C LEU A 64 -1.41 -1.87 6.64
N ILE A 65 -0.42 -1.31 7.33
CA ILE A 65 -0.46 -1.12 8.78
C ILE A 65 -1.04 0.28 9.01
N GLY A 66 -2.33 0.33 9.37
CA GLY A 66 -2.99 1.56 9.82
C GLY A 66 -2.57 1.96 11.24
N ASP A 67 -2.73 3.24 11.56
CA ASP A 67 -2.70 3.80 12.93
C ASP A 67 -4.14 4.16 13.34
#